data_AF-A0A6M2AA60-F1
#
_entry.id   AF-A0A6M2AA60-F1
#
_cell.length_a   1.000
_cell.length_b   1.000
_cell.length_c   1.000
_cell.angle_alpha   90.00
_cell.angle_beta   90.00
_cell.angle_gamma   90.00
#
_symmetry.space_group_name_H-M   'P 1'
#
loop_
_entity.id
_entity.type
_entity.pdbx_description
1 polymer ?
#
loop_
_entity_poly.entity_id
_entity_poly.type
_entity_poly.pdbx_seq_one_letter_code
_entity_poly.pdbx_strand_id
1 'polypeptide(L)'
;MAEKTTEKISLDDRVIHLFEGNMRRIFAMKVTRSTYREIQNTILSCANQNQDLANFLFETLMTGQIKVSIPNEKHREIIEEVIQNFTIPARLAKEVFERGEFINIITSDLVTQEEKVAFYNRLRRIDGEEFHFLSDAQNTMHLLQHFSGRMVELDNHPKGREEIEKFKKELGIIGDRLKQLSL
;
A
#
# COMPACT_ATOMS: atom_id res chain seq x y z
N MET A 1 32.27 3.93 25.30
CA MET A 1 31.48 4.18 24.07
C MET A 1 31.75 3.01 23.14
N ALA A 2 30.78 2.12 22.96
CA ALA A 2 30.97 0.90 22.18
C ALA A 2 31.04 1.25 20.68
N GLU A 3 32.16 0.89 20.05
CA GLU A 3 32.31 0.91 18.60
C GLU A 3 31.23 -0.01 18.00
N LYS A 4 30.27 0.59 17.28
CA LYS A 4 29.37 -0.19 16.41
C LYS A 4 30.23 -0.84 15.35
N THR A 5 30.46 -2.14 15.51
CA THR A 5 31.05 -3.00 14.48
C THR A 5 30.24 -2.79 13.22
N THR A 6 30.79 -2.01 12.29
CA THR A 6 30.11 -1.73 11.02
C THR A 6 30.29 -3.01 10.22
N GLU A 7 29.27 -3.85 10.20
CA GLU A 7 29.25 -5.02 9.32
C GLU A 7 29.58 -4.52 7.90
N LYS A 8 30.50 -5.24 7.25
CA LYS A 8 30.94 -4.94 5.89
C LYS A 8 30.38 -6.04 5.01
N ILE A 9 29.54 -5.67 4.06
CA ILE A 9 29.06 -6.59 3.04
C ILE A 9 29.88 -6.36 1.78
N SER A 10 30.56 -7.41 1.33
CA SER A 10 31.20 -7.43 0.01
C SER A 10 30.13 -7.71 -1.03
N LEU A 11 30.03 -6.84 -2.04
CA LEU A 11 29.12 -6.99 -3.16
C LEU A 11 29.93 -7.28 -4.42
N ASP A 12 29.46 -8.23 -5.22
CA ASP A 12 30.04 -8.48 -6.54
C ASP A 12 29.37 -7.55 -7.58
N ASP A 13 30.16 -7.04 -8.54
CA ASP A 13 29.68 -6.19 -9.64
C ASP A 13 28.46 -6.82 -10.36
N ARG A 14 28.53 -8.12 -10.60
CA ARG A 14 27.48 -8.89 -11.25
C ARG A 14 26.17 -8.87 -10.46
N VAL A 15 26.24 -8.97 -9.14
CA VAL A 15 25.06 -9.05 -8.27
C VAL A 15 24.30 -7.73 -8.27
N ILE A 16 25.02 -6.60 -8.19
CA ILE A 16 24.40 -5.27 -8.16
C ILE A 16 23.73 -4.94 -9.48
N HIS A 17 24.41 -5.13 -10.61
CA HIS A 17 23.80 -4.88 -11.92
C HIS A 17 22.64 -5.82 -12.22
N LEU A 18 22.72 -7.08 -11.77
CA LEU A 18 21.61 -8.03 -11.89
C LEU A 18 20.41 -7.59 -11.03
N PHE A 19 20.66 -7.13 -9.80
CA PHE A 19 19.62 -6.66 -8.91
C PHE A 19 18.93 -5.42 -9.49
N GLU A 20 19.70 -4.41 -9.89
CA GLU A 20 19.22 -3.19 -10.52
C GLU A 20 18.39 -3.48 -11.79
N GLY A 21 18.94 -4.30 -12.70
CA GLY A 21 18.27 -4.68 -13.94
C GLY A 21 16.95 -5.44 -13.72
N ASN A 22 16.91 -6.33 -12.73
CA ASN A 22 15.68 -7.04 -12.38
C ASN A 22 14.64 -6.10 -11.74
N MET A 23 15.05 -5.16 -10.88
CA MET A 23 14.12 -4.17 -10.31
C MET A 23 13.51 -3.30 -11.42
N ARG A 24 14.33 -2.80 -12.35
CA ARG A 24 13.85 -2.08 -13.54
C ARG A 24 12.82 -2.91 -14.32
N ARG A 25 13.07 -4.21 -14.52
CA ARG A 25 12.14 -5.11 -15.24
C ARG A 25 10.82 -5.31 -14.49
N ILE A 26 10.88 -5.59 -13.19
CA ILE A 26 9.69 -5.83 -12.37
C ILE A 26 8.78 -4.60 -12.39
N PHE A 27 9.35 -3.43 -12.15
CA PHE A 27 8.58 -2.18 -12.06
C PHE A 27 8.29 -1.51 -13.40
N ALA A 28 8.78 -2.06 -14.52
CA ALA A 28 8.29 -1.70 -15.84
C ALA A 28 6.86 -2.21 -16.10
N MET A 29 6.39 -3.20 -15.32
CA MET A 29 5.03 -3.72 -15.37
C MET A 29 4.15 -3.12 -14.27
N LYS A 30 2.82 -3.17 -14.46
CA LYS A 30 1.86 -2.78 -13.42
C LYS A 30 2.07 -3.66 -12.17
N VAL A 31 2.10 -3.03 -10.99
CA VAL A 31 2.17 -3.73 -9.70
C VAL A 31 0.90 -4.57 -9.49
N THR A 32 1.09 -5.84 -9.11
CA THR A 32 0.02 -6.79 -8.82
C THR A 32 0.31 -7.56 -7.54
N ARG A 33 -0.57 -8.50 -7.16
CA ARG A 33 -0.40 -9.36 -5.98
C ARG A 33 0.83 -10.26 -6.03
N SER A 34 1.38 -10.57 -7.20
CA SER A 34 2.61 -11.39 -7.30
C SER A 34 3.89 -10.56 -7.21
N THR A 35 3.83 -9.26 -7.47
CA THR A 35 5.01 -8.38 -7.58
C THR A 35 5.89 -8.42 -6.33
N TYR A 36 5.29 -8.40 -5.13
CA TYR A 36 6.07 -8.48 -3.89
C TYR A 36 6.84 -9.80 -3.75
N ARG A 37 6.24 -10.92 -4.13
CA ARG A 37 6.92 -12.23 -4.15
C ARG A 37 8.00 -12.29 -5.22
N GLU A 38 7.79 -11.64 -6.36
CA GLU A 38 8.79 -11.53 -7.42
C GLU A 38 10.03 -10.74 -6.96
N ILE A 39 9.84 -9.67 -6.19
CA ILE A 39 10.93 -8.92 -5.54
C ILE A 39 11.69 -9.83 -4.58
N GLN A 40 10.99 -10.55 -3.70
CA GLN A 40 11.61 -11.50 -2.76
C GLN A 40 12.44 -12.57 -3.48
N ASN A 41 11.88 -13.18 -4.52
CA ASN A 41 12.58 -14.18 -5.32
C ASN A 41 13.82 -13.61 -6.02
N THR A 42 13.73 -12.38 -6.52
CA THR A 42 14.88 -11.70 -7.14
C THR A 42 16.00 -11.46 -6.14
N ILE A 43 15.67 -10.97 -4.94
CA ILE A 43 16.65 -10.74 -3.87
C ILE A 43 17.33 -12.06 -3.48
N LEU A 44 16.56 -13.12 -3.26
CA LEU A 44 17.09 -14.44 -2.93
C LEU A 44 17.98 -15.01 -4.04
N SER A 45 17.59 -14.83 -5.31
CA SER A 45 18.40 -15.24 -6.45
C SER A 45 19.70 -14.46 -6.59
N CYS A 46 19.68 -13.15 -6.29
CA CYS A 46 20.87 -12.31 -6.31
C CYS A 46 21.83 -12.65 -5.16
N ALA A 47 21.27 -13.00 -4.00
CA ALA A 47 22.04 -13.32 -2.81
C ALA A 47 22.69 -14.72 -2.83
N ASN A 48 22.30 -15.60 -3.77
CA ASN A 48 22.88 -16.94 -3.97
C ASN A 48 23.13 -17.71 -2.65
N GLN A 49 22.07 -17.91 -1.85
CA GLN A 49 22.09 -18.56 -0.53
C GLN A 49 22.77 -17.78 0.61
N ASN A 50 23.29 -16.57 0.37
CA ASN A 50 23.77 -15.69 1.44
C ASN A 50 22.61 -14.96 2.12
N GLN A 51 22.23 -15.44 3.30
CA GLN A 51 21.10 -14.88 4.05
C GLN A 51 21.34 -13.43 4.51
N ASP A 52 22.58 -13.09 4.87
CA ASP A 52 22.92 -11.73 5.34
C ASP A 52 22.80 -10.71 4.21
N LEU A 53 23.25 -11.08 3.01
CA LEU A 53 23.10 -10.26 1.81
C LEU A 53 21.63 -10.10 1.40
N ALA A 54 20.84 -11.17 1.47
CA ALA A 54 19.41 -11.12 1.19
C ALA A 54 18.68 -10.19 2.17
N ASN A 55 18.96 -10.33 3.47
CA ASN A 55 18.41 -9.48 4.52
C ASN A 55 18.81 -8.02 4.31
N PHE A 56 20.09 -7.76 3.99
CA PHE A 56 20.57 -6.41 3.69
C PHE A 56 19.84 -5.78 2.50
N LEU A 57 19.76 -6.47 1.36
CA LEU A 57 19.09 -5.94 0.16
C LEU A 57 17.59 -5.70 0.43
N PHE A 58 16.95 -6.62 1.15
CA PHE A 58 15.54 -6.49 1.52
C PHE A 58 15.30 -5.32 2.47
N GLU A 59 16.06 -5.22 3.57
CA GLU A 59 15.95 -4.10 4.50
C GLU A 59 16.25 -2.77 3.81
N THR A 60 17.29 -2.72 2.98
CA THR A 60 17.70 -1.51 2.27
C THR A 60 16.59 -1.04 1.32
N LEU A 61 16.03 -1.94 0.52
CA LEU A 61 14.93 -1.63 -0.40
C LEU A 61 13.68 -1.16 0.35
N MET A 62 13.32 -1.84 1.45
CA MET A 62 12.09 -1.55 2.18
C MET A 62 12.19 -0.33 3.10
N THR A 63 13.36 -0.05 3.68
CA THR A 63 13.58 1.11 4.57
C THR A 63 14.05 2.35 3.81
N GLY A 64 14.69 2.17 2.66
CA GLY A 64 15.38 3.22 1.92
C GLY A 64 16.64 3.72 2.62
N GLN A 65 17.21 2.92 3.53
CA GLN A 65 18.40 3.27 4.29
C GLN A 65 19.48 2.19 4.16
N ILE A 66 20.71 2.63 3.91
CA ILE A 66 21.89 1.76 3.90
C ILE A 66 22.46 1.76 5.34
N LYS A 67 22.27 0.64 6.06
CA LYS A 67 22.74 0.49 7.45
C LYS A 67 24.15 -0.10 7.58
N VAL A 68 24.68 -0.64 6.48
CA VAL A 68 25.93 -1.40 6.39
C VAL A 68 26.94 -0.62 5.57
N SER A 69 28.22 -0.68 5.91
CA SER A 69 29.26 -0.03 5.10
C SER A 69 29.52 -0.83 3.82
N ILE A 70 29.34 -0.18 2.67
CA ILE A 70 29.67 -0.73 1.35
C ILE A 70 31.08 -0.24 0.98
N PRO A 71 32.09 -1.12 0.87
CA PRO A 71 33.47 -0.70 0.61
C PRO A 71 33.70 -0.03 -0.75
N ASN A 72 32.88 -0.36 -1.75
CA ASN A 72 33.00 0.17 -3.11
C ASN A 72 32.01 1.32 -3.33
N GLU A 73 32.53 2.51 -3.64
CA GLU A 73 31.73 3.72 -3.84
C GLU A 73 30.75 3.60 -5.02
N LYS A 74 31.17 2.97 -6.13
CA LYS A 74 30.29 2.74 -7.29
C LYS A 74 29.10 1.83 -6.95
N HIS A 75 29.34 0.82 -6.12
CA HIS A 75 28.29 -0.09 -5.66
C HIS A 75 27.28 0.62 -4.79
N ARG A 76 27.77 1.52 -3.94
CA ARG A 76 26.93 2.37 -3.12
C ARG A 76 26.06 3.29 -3.96
N GLU A 77 26.63 3.97 -4.96
CA GLU A 77 25.89 4.84 -5.88
C GLU A 77 24.73 4.11 -6.57
N ILE A 78 24.97 2.89 -7.11
CA ILE A 78 23.92 2.09 -7.76
C ILE A 78 22.84 1.70 -6.75
N ILE A 79 23.20 1.30 -5.53
CA ILE A 79 22.23 0.97 -4.50
C ILE A 79 21.41 2.21 -4.10
N GLU A 80 22.04 3.37 -4.00
CA GLU A 80 21.36 4.64 -3.74
C GLU A 80 20.37 4.99 -4.87
N GLU A 81 20.73 4.77 -6.14
CA GLU A 81 19.81 4.90 -7.27
C GLU A 81 18.63 3.91 -7.17
N VAL A 82 18.90 2.65 -6.83
CA VAL A 82 17.85 1.63 -6.64
C VAL A 82 16.90 2.03 -5.52
N ILE A 83 17.42 2.54 -4.40
CA ILE A 83 16.61 3.03 -3.28
C ILE A 83 15.71 4.18 -3.73
N GLN A 84 16.30 5.19 -4.38
CA GLN A 84 15.57 6.39 -4.82
C GLN A 84 14.41 6.02 -5.76
N ASN A 85 14.65 5.09 -6.68
CA ASN A 85 13.67 4.73 -7.71
C ASN A 85 12.65 3.68 -7.25
N PHE A 86 13.05 2.72 -6.40
CA PHE A 86 12.26 1.51 -6.17
C PHE A 86 11.77 1.31 -4.73
N THR A 87 12.20 2.10 -3.74
CA THR A 87 11.70 1.94 -2.36
C THR A 87 10.19 2.16 -2.25
N ILE A 88 9.66 3.24 -2.84
CA ILE A 88 8.22 3.53 -2.79
C ILE A 88 7.40 2.49 -3.58
N PRO A 89 7.76 2.14 -4.84
CA PRO A 89 7.10 1.05 -5.56
C PRO A 89 7.16 -0.30 -4.85
N ALA A 90 8.27 -0.66 -4.19
CA ALA A 90 8.39 -1.90 -3.43
C ALA A 90 7.47 -1.93 -2.21
N ARG A 91 7.35 -0.80 -1.49
CA ARG A 91 6.38 -0.67 -0.39
C ARG A 91 4.95 -0.79 -0.87
N LEU A 92 4.61 -0.16 -2.01
CA LEU A 92 3.29 -0.31 -2.62
C LEU A 92 3.04 -1.76 -3.02
N ALA A 93 4.02 -2.46 -3.60
CA ALA A 93 3.88 -3.88 -3.95
C ALA A 93 3.58 -4.74 -2.71
N LYS A 94 4.25 -4.47 -1.57
CA LYS A 94 3.94 -5.12 -0.29
C LYS A 94 2.50 -4.81 0.15
N GLU A 95 2.08 -3.56 0.08
CA GLU A 95 0.73 -3.15 0.46
C GLU A 95 -0.35 -3.80 -0.41
N VAL A 96 -0.12 -3.89 -1.72
CA VAL A 96 -0.99 -4.59 -2.67
C VAL A 96 -1.07 -6.09 -2.36
N PHE A 97 0.05 -6.69 -1.97
CA PHE A 97 0.10 -8.09 -1.56
C PHE A 97 -0.71 -8.35 -0.28
N GLU A 98 -0.60 -7.47 0.72
CA GLU A 98 -1.27 -7.64 2.02
C GLU A 98 -2.76 -7.28 1.98
N ARG A 99 -3.12 -6.21 1.27
CA ARG A 99 -4.47 -5.61 1.32
C ARG A 99 -4.92 -4.93 0.03
N GLY A 100 -4.44 -5.36 -1.14
CA GLY A 100 -4.73 -4.71 -2.43
C GLY A 100 -6.20 -4.50 -2.79
N GLU A 101 -7.10 -5.34 -2.25
CA GLU A 101 -8.56 -5.26 -2.51
C GLU A 101 -9.28 -4.22 -1.63
N PHE A 102 -8.60 -3.61 -0.67
CA PHE A 102 -9.21 -2.61 0.21
C PHE A 102 -9.43 -1.30 -0.56
N ILE A 103 -10.54 -0.61 -0.24
CA ILE A 103 -10.83 0.72 -0.76
C ILE A 103 -9.75 1.69 -0.29
N ASN A 104 -9.18 2.45 -1.22
CA ASN A 104 -8.19 3.47 -0.93
C ASN A 104 -8.81 4.87 -0.96
N ILE A 105 -9.61 5.18 -1.98
CA ILE A 105 -10.27 6.49 -2.11
C ILE A 105 -11.64 6.33 -2.79
N ILE A 106 -12.57 7.19 -2.38
CA ILE A 106 -13.86 7.42 -3.04
C ILE A 106 -13.97 8.90 -3.42
N THR A 107 -14.41 9.19 -4.64
CA THR A 107 -14.80 10.53 -5.08
C THR A 107 -16.20 10.49 -5.66
N SER A 108 -16.97 11.56 -5.48
CA SER A 108 -18.35 11.62 -5.95
C SER A 108 -18.62 12.99 -6.58
N ASP A 109 -19.05 12.99 -7.83
CA ASP A 109 -19.47 14.19 -8.55
C ASP A 109 -21.00 14.25 -8.62
N LEU A 110 -21.59 15.39 -8.24
CA LEU A 110 -23.03 15.60 -8.41
C LEU A 110 -23.32 15.84 -9.90
N VAL A 111 -24.20 15.03 -10.48
CA VAL A 111 -24.63 15.14 -11.88
C VAL A 111 -26.13 15.31 -11.95
N THR A 112 -26.56 16.19 -12.85
CA THR A 112 -27.97 16.38 -13.18
C THR A 112 -28.19 15.87 -14.60
N GLN A 113 -29.00 14.83 -14.73
CA GLN A 113 -29.46 14.34 -16.03
C GLN A 113 -30.96 14.52 -16.11
N GLU A 114 -31.40 15.40 -17.00
CA GLU A 114 -32.80 15.81 -17.14
C GLU A 114 -33.35 16.33 -15.79
N GLU A 115 -34.29 15.61 -15.18
CA GLU A 115 -34.90 15.93 -13.88
C GLU A 115 -34.35 15.10 -12.71
N LYS A 116 -33.36 14.23 -12.94
CA LYS A 116 -32.78 13.37 -11.91
C LYS A 116 -31.43 13.88 -11.44
N VAL A 117 -31.30 14.00 -10.12
CA VAL A 117 -30.05 14.29 -9.43
C VAL A 117 -29.42 12.97 -8.99
N ALA A 118 -28.19 12.74 -9.41
CA ALA A 118 -27.43 11.54 -9.05
C ALA A 118 -25.98 11.90 -8.71
N PHE A 119 -25.29 10.97 -8.07
CA PHE A 119 -23.85 11.03 -7.84
C PHE A 119 -23.15 10.07 -8.79
N TYR A 120 -22.13 10.55 -9.48
CA TYR A 120 -21.17 9.72 -10.19
C TYR A 120 -20.00 9.40 -9.26
N ASN A 121 -19.98 8.17 -8.75
CA ASN A 121 -19.02 7.72 -7.76
C ASN A 121 -17.86 6.98 -8.43
N ARG A 122 -16.64 7.26 -7.99
CA ARG A 122 -15.43 6.52 -8.36
C ARG A 122 -14.79 5.95 -7.11
N LEU A 123 -14.69 4.62 -7.07
CA LEU A 123 -13.94 3.90 -6.05
C LEU A 123 -12.62 3.45 -6.65
N ARG A 124 -11.52 3.71 -5.94
CA ARG A 124 -10.22 3.15 -6.28
C ARG A 124 -9.70 2.32 -5.13
N ARG A 125 -9.25 1.10 -5.43
CA ARG A 125 -8.63 0.19 -4.45
C ARG A 125 -7.12 0.44 -4.34
N ILE A 126 -6.48 -0.17 -3.35
CA ILE A 126 -5.02 -0.08 -3.13
C ILE A 126 -4.24 -0.64 -4.34
N ASP A 127 -4.74 -1.70 -4.99
CA ASP A 127 -4.17 -2.26 -6.22
C ASP A 127 -4.33 -1.35 -7.46
N GLY A 128 -5.03 -0.22 -7.30
CA GLY A 128 -5.25 0.76 -8.34
C GLY A 128 -6.37 0.42 -9.31
N GLU A 129 -7.10 -0.69 -9.12
CA GLU A 129 -8.32 -0.93 -9.87
C GLU A 129 -9.41 0.06 -9.48
N GLU A 130 -10.15 0.55 -10.48
CA GLU A 130 -11.22 1.52 -10.32
C GLU A 130 -12.58 0.91 -10.66
N PHE A 131 -13.59 1.29 -9.89
CA PHE A 131 -14.98 0.94 -10.12
C PHE A 131 -15.84 2.20 -10.10
N HIS A 132 -16.67 2.35 -11.13
CA HIS A 132 -17.55 3.49 -11.31
C HIS A 132 -19.01 3.07 -11.19
N PHE A 133 -19.80 3.84 -10.44
CA PHE A 133 -21.24 3.61 -10.35
C PHE A 133 -22.01 4.91 -10.11
N LEU A 134 -23.24 4.95 -10.63
CA LEU A 134 -24.18 6.03 -10.37
C LEU A 134 -25.05 5.67 -9.18
N SER A 135 -25.35 6.65 -8.33
CA SER A 135 -26.34 6.50 -7.26
C SER A 135 -27.22 7.73 -7.18
N ASP A 136 -28.53 7.55 -7.32
CA ASP A 136 -29.51 8.59 -6.98
C ASP A 136 -29.67 8.70 -5.45
N ALA A 137 -30.56 9.60 -5.00
CA ALA A 137 -30.83 9.78 -3.57
C ALA A 137 -31.30 8.49 -2.88
N GLN A 138 -32.13 7.68 -3.55
CA GLN A 138 -32.65 6.44 -3.00
C GLN A 138 -31.55 5.38 -2.86
N ASN A 139 -30.72 5.20 -3.90
CA ASN A 139 -29.59 4.28 -3.87
C ASN A 139 -28.56 4.69 -2.81
N THR A 140 -28.30 5.99 -2.68
CA THR A 140 -27.40 6.54 -1.66
C THR A 140 -27.91 6.22 -0.25
N MET A 141 -29.23 6.33 -0.02
CA MET A 141 -29.85 5.94 1.26
C MET A 141 -29.72 4.44 1.53
N HIS A 142 -29.94 3.59 0.54
CA HIS A 142 -29.75 2.14 0.69
C HIS A 142 -28.29 1.78 1.03
N LEU A 143 -27.31 2.45 0.41
CA LEU A 143 -25.89 2.27 0.74
C LEU A 143 -25.59 2.70 2.18
N LEU A 144 -26.11 3.84 2.61
CA LEU A 144 -25.96 4.31 3.99
C LEU A 144 -26.53 3.31 4.99
N GLN A 145 -27.76 2.81 4.75
CA GLN A 145 -28.39 1.78 5.59
C GLN A 145 -27.56 0.51 5.62
N HIS A 146 -27.07 0.04 4.48
CA HIS A 146 -26.23 -1.15 4.38
C HIS A 146 -24.95 -0.99 5.23
N PHE A 147 -24.18 0.07 5.03
CA PHE A 147 -22.93 0.29 5.77
C PHE A 147 -23.16 0.53 7.26
N SER A 148 -24.24 1.22 7.62
CA SER A 148 -24.62 1.39 9.04
C SER A 148 -24.95 0.04 9.68
N GLY A 149 -25.65 -0.84 8.98
CA GLY A 149 -25.89 -2.22 9.41
C GLY A 149 -24.60 -3.01 9.62
N ARG A 150 -23.62 -2.88 8.71
CA ARG A 150 -22.29 -3.51 8.87
C ARG A 150 -21.55 -3.00 10.12
N MET A 151 -21.67 -1.71 10.45
CA MET A 151 -21.08 -1.16 11.67
C MET A 151 -21.74 -1.75 12.94
N VAL A 152 -23.05 -1.92 12.95
CA VAL A 152 -23.75 -2.57 14.07
C VAL A 152 -23.33 -4.04 14.21
N GLU A 153 -23.21 -4.78 13.10
CA GLU A 153 -22.69 -6.15 13.14
C GLU A 153 -21.27 -6.23 13.70
N LEU A 154 -20.42 -5.27 13.32
CA LEU A 154 -19.05 -5.19 13.81
C LEU A 154 -19.01 -4.89 15.33
N ASP A 155 -19.93 -4.07 15.86
CA ASP A 155 -20.03 -3.79 17.31
C ASP A 155 -20.44 -5.01 18.13
N ASN A 156 -21.27 -5.87 17.53
CA ASN A 156 -21.70 -7.12 18.14
C ASN A 156 -20.62 -8.21 18.14
N HIS A 157 -19.52 -8.02 17.40
CA HIS A 157 -18.41 -8.96 17.33
C HIS A 157 -17.31 -8.58 18.36
N PRO A 158 -16.77 -9.51 19.17
CA PRO A 158 -15.80 -9.17 20.24
C PRO A 158 -14.59 -8.37 19.77
N LYS A 159 -13.96 -8.76 18.65
CA LYS A 159 -12.84 -8.02 18.04
C LYS A 159 -13.28 -6.75 17.30
N GLY A 160 -14.53 -6.72 16.82
CA GLY A 160 -15.04 -5.59 16.05
C GLY A 160 -15.40 -4.40 16.93
N ARG A 161 -15.91 -4.69 18.13
CA ARG A 161 -16.18 -3.69 19.16
C ARG A 161 -14.94 -2.87 19.50
N GLU A 162 -13.80 -3.53 19.73
CA GLU A 162 -12.52 -2.84 20.02
C GLU A 162 -12.09 -1.89 18.88
N GLU A 163 -12.37 -2.25 17.63
CA GLU A 163 -12.11 -1.36 16.48
C GLU A 163 -13.09 -0.18 16.43
N ILE A 164 -14.38 -0.40 16.67
CA ILE A 164 -15.41 0.65 16.66
C ILE A 164 -15.18 1.70 17.74
N GLU A 165 -14.72 1.29 18.93
CA GLU A 165 -14.39 2.21 20.02
C GLU A 165 -13.38 3.29 19.57
N LYS A 166 -12.46 2.96 18.66
CA LYS A 166 -11.47 3.90 18.10
C LYS A 166 -12.10 4.99 17.23
N PHE A 167 -13.29 4.75 16.68
CA PHE A 167 -13.98 5.62 15.73
C PHE A 167 -15.30 6.21 16.26
N LYS A 168 -15.55 6.12 17.58
CA LYS A 168 -16.80 6.62 18.17
C LYS A 168 -17.08 8.09 17.92
N LYS A 169 -16.03 8.92 17.90
CA LYS A 169 -16.16 10.36 17.65
C LYS A 169 -16.63 10.63 16.23
N GLU A 170 -16.05 9.93 15.27
CA GLU A 170 -16.38 10.01 13.84
C GLU A 170 -17.81 9.53 13.60
N LEU A 171 -18.22 8.43 14.24
CA LEU A 171 -19.60 7.95 14.21
C LEU A 171 -20.59 8.98 14.78
N GLY A 172 -20.23 9.67 15.86
CA GLY A 172 -21.01 10.78 16.41
C GLY A 172 -21.21 11.93 15.41
N ILE A 173 -20.13 12.34 14.72
CA ILE A 173 -20.18 13.37 13.68
C ILE A 173 -21.10 12.95 12.53
N ILE A 174 -21.04 11.69 12.11
CA ILE A 174 -21.93 11.15 11.07
C ILE A 174 -23.38 11.21 11.57
N GLY A 175 -23.65 10.76 12.80
CA GLY A 175 -24.99 10.79 13.39
C GLY A 175 -25.57 12.20 13.45
N ASP A 176 -24.78 13.21 13.82
CA ASP A 176 -25.25 14.59 13.89
C ASP A 176 -25.51 15.19 12.49
N ARG A 177 -24.70 14.85 11.48
CA ARG A 177 -24.99 15.21 10.08
C ARG A 177 -26.29 14.59 9.58
N LEU A 178 -26.57 13.34 9.94
CA LEU A 178 -27.81 12.68 9.55
C LEU A 178 -29.04 13.32 10.21
N LYS A 179 -28.94 13.73 11.48
CA LYS A 179 -30.03 14.48 12.16
C LYS A 179 -30.34 15.81 11.48
N GLN A 180 -29.33 16.50 10.94
CA GLN A 180 -29.55 17.75 10.20
C GLN A 180 -30.36 17.56 8.92
N LEU A 181 -30.33 16.37 8.32
CA LEU A 181 -31.09 16.04 7.12
C LEU A 181 -32.54 15.61 7.42
N SER A 182 -32.84 15.24 8.66
CA SER A 182 -34.13 14.65 9.07
C SER A 182 -35.07 15.64 9.79
N LEU A 183 -34.95 16.95 9.51
CA LEU A 183 -35.79 18.00 10.10
C LEU A 183 -37.29 17.66 10.04
#